data_AF-A0A388JS73-F1
#
_entry.id   AF-A0A388JS73-F1
#
_cell.length_a   1.000
_cell.length_b   1.000
_cell.length_c   1.000
_cell.angle_alpha   90.00
_cell.angle_beta   90.00
_cell.angle_gamma   90.00
#
_symmetry.space_group_name_H-M   'P 1'
#
loop_
_entity.id
_entity.type
_entity.pdbx_description
1 polymer ?
#
loop_
_entity_poly.entity_id
_entity_poly.type
_entity_poly.pdbx_seq_one_letter_code
_entity_poly.pdbx_strand_id
1 'polypeptide(L)'
;MVQTEPVLLFSKTYCPYCGRVKKLLRDLGVKCATVVELDERDDGETLQRALEELTGQSTVPSLFVGGKHIGGCEETMAAHENGYLTRALKQRLAKMASTQEEKPETEQAVEVLPPGLGPMAAIGRKLTPQDIPDHLKDRIGGHPNEVQEIEGKAITLEDAGEVRRIEEKSGHDIGKGSLPARMQSAAMTNIRENIVPSSDLNKRGLRSEKEANKESAKLAATGSKEMRTKNTKLRG
;
A
#
# COMPACT_ATOMS: atom_id res chain seq x y z
N MET A 1 1.96 -21.74 -10.71
CA MET A 1 1.41 -21.86 -9.33
C MET A 1 1.42 -20.52 -8.60
N VAL A 2 2.58 -19.91 -8.31
CA VAL A 2 2.63 -18.67 -7.50
C VAL A 2 1.81 -17.51 -8.09
N GLN A 3 1.85 -17.30 -9.40
CA GLN A 3 1.08 -16.21 -10.04
C GLN A 3 -0.39 -16.55 -10.29
N THR A 4 -0.73 -17.84 -10.37
CA THR A 4 -2.09 -18.31 -10.72
C THR A 4 -2.97 -18.38 -9.49
N GLU A 5 -2.42 -18.86 -8.38
CA GLU A 5 -3.17 -19.02 -7.13
C GLU A 5 -3.32 -17.68 -6.40
N PRO A 6 -4.53 -17.36 -5.92
CA PRO A 6 -4.75 -16.11 -5.20
C PRO A 6 -4.06 -16.10 -3.84
N VAL A 7 -4.06 -17.24 -3.15
CA VAL A 7 -3.36 -17.47 -1.89
C VAL A 7 -2.76 -18.87 -1.97
N LEU A 8 -1.44 -18.97 -1.82
CA LEU A 8 -0.70 -20.22 -1.94
C LEU A 8 0.19 -20.41 -0.72
N LEU A 9 0.08 -21.56 -0.06
CA LEU A 9 0.88 -21.92 1.09
C LEU A 9 1.64 -23.22 0.81
N PHE A 10 2.97 -23.14 0.78
CA PHE A 10 3.81 -24.32 0.83
C PHE A 10 4.00 -24.76 2.28
N SER A 11 3.79 -26.05 2.52
CA SER A 11 3.66 -26.63 3.85
C SER A 11 4.33 -28.01 3.90
N LYS A 12 4.49 -28.54 5.11
CA LYS A 12 4.66 -29.98 5.33
C LYS A 12 3.70 -30.47 6.41
N THR A 13 3.19 -31.69 6.27
CA THR A 13 2.11 -32.22 7.14
C THR A 13 2.51 -32.26 8.61
N TYR A 14 3.77 -32.63 8.88
CA TYR A 14 4.33 -32.77 10.23
C TYR A 14 4.77 -31.43 10.85
N CYS A 15 4.72 -30.32 10.12
CA CYS A 15 5.30 -29.05 10.57
C CYS A 15 4.31 -28.24 11.45
N PRO A 16 4.64 -27.97 12.72
CA PRO A 16 3.76 -27.21 13.62
C PRO A 16 3.61 -25.74 13.20
N TYR A 17 4.66 -25.14 12.61
CA TYR A 17 4.63 -23.77 12.08
C TYR A 17 3.63 -23.64 10.92
N CYS A 18 3.56 -24.65 10.05
CA CYS A 18 2.56 -24.71 8.98
C CYS A 18 1.14 -24.76 9.55
N GLY A 19 0.93 -25.55 10.61
CA GLY A 19 -0.35 -25.60 11.33
C GLY A 19 -0.82 -24.23 11.84
N ARG A 20 0.10 -23.39 12.34
CA ARG A 20 -0.20 -22.02 12.79
C ARG A 20 -0.67 -21.13 11.64
N VAL A 21 0.07 -21.11 10.52
CA VAL A 21 -0.32 -20.30 9.34
C VAL A 21 -1.64 -20.78 8.74
N LYS A 22 -1.86 -22.10 8.64
CA LYS A 22 -3.14 -22.66 8.19
C LYS A 22 -4.30 -22.22 9.09
N LYS A 23 -4.10 -22.24 10.41
CA LYS A 23 -5.11 -21.77 11.37
C LYS A 23 -5.40 -20.28 11.19
N LEU A 24 -4.37 -19.45 11.08
CA LEU A 24 -4.53 -18.01 10.83
C LEU A 24 -5.35 -17.74 9.56
N LEU A 25 -5.04 -18.41 8.44
CA LEU A 25 -5.79 -18.24 7.20
C LEU A 25 -7.27 -18.64 7.35
N ARG A 26 -7.55 -19.70 8.11
CA ARG A 26 -8.94 -20.09 8.44
C ARG A 26 -9.63 -19.06 9.32
N ASP A 27 -8.94 -18.56 10.35
CA ASP A 27 -9.48 -17.54 11.27
C ASP A 27 -9.78 -16.21 10.53
N LEU A 28 -9.00 -15.90 9.49
CA LEU A 28 -9.23 -14.77 8.57
C LEU A 28 -10.33 -15.03 7.52
N GLY A 29 -10.92 -16.22 7.49
CA GLY A 29 -11.98 -16.60 6.55
C GLY A 29 -11.50 -16.80 5.11
N VAL A 30 -10.20 -17.04 4.88
CA VAL A 30 -9.64 -17.24 3.54
C VAL A 30 -9.98 -18.65 3.05
N LYS A 31 -11.00 -18.76 2.20
CA LYS A 31 -11.46 -20.05 1.65
C LYS A 31 -10.73 -20.48 0.38
N CYS A 32 -10.08 -19.55 -0.32
CA CYS A 32 -9.40 -19.80 -1.59
C CYS A 32 -7.89 -20.09 -1.43
N ALA A 33 -7.46 -20.51 -0.23
CA ALA A 33 -6.06 -20.82 0.00
C ALA A 33 -5.73 -22.21 -0.52
N THR A 34 -4.83 -22.27 -1.49
CA THR A 34 -4.26 -23.52 -1.99
C THR A 34 -3.08 -23.90 -1.11
N VAL A 35 -3.14 -25.08 -0.51
CA VAL A 35 -2.07 -25.63 0.35
C VAL A 35 -1.37 -26.73 -0.41
N VAL A 36 -0.05 -26.62 -0.52
CA VAL A 36 0.81 -27.63 -1.15
C VAL A 36 1.66 -28.27 -0.06
N GLU A 37 1.33 -29.50 0.31
CA GLU A 37 2.14 -30.32 1.22
C GLU A 37 3.31 -30.91 0.44
N LEU A 38 4.51 -30.40 0.68
CA LEU A 38 5.71 -30.80 -0.07
C LEU A 38 6.17 -32.23 0.28
N ASP A 39 5.86 -32.71 1.47
CA ASP A 39 6.23 -34.05 1.94
C ASP A 39 5.35 -35.17 1.38
N GLU A 40 4.17 -34.85 0.84
CA GLU A 40 3.26 -35.81 0.23
C GLU A 40 3.40 -35.90 -1.30
N ARG A 41 4.40 -35.22 -1.87
CA ARG A 41 4.60 -35.11 -3.32
C ARG A 41 5.93 -35.72 -3.75
N ASP A 42 5.90 -36.42 -4.87
CA ASP A 42 7.10 -36.98 -5.50
C ASP A 42 8.08 -35.88 -5.95
N ASP A 43 7.58 -34.72 -6.40
CA ASP A 43 8.36 -33.56 -6.83
C ASP A 43 8.60 -32.52 -5.71
N GLY A 44 8.30 -32.88 -4.45
CA GLY A 44 8.35 -31.97 -3.31
C GLY A 44 9.71 -31.34 -3.06
N GLU A 45 10.79 -32.12 -3.19
CA GLU A 45 12.16 -31.63 -3.04
C GLU A 45 12.53 -30.64 -4.16
N THR A 46 12.17 -30.96 -5.41
CA THR A 46 12.40 -30.07 -6.56
C THR A 46 11.65 -28.74 -6.39
N LEU A 47 10.40 -28.79 -5.93
CA LEU A 47 9.62 -27.59 -5.60
C LEU A 47 10.25 -26.79 -4.46
N GLN A 48 10.73 -27.46 -3.40
CA GLN A 48 11.38 -26.78 -2.28
C GLN A 48 12.65 -26.04 -2.71
N ARG A 49 13.45 -26.64 -3.60
CA ARG A 49 14.63 -25.98 -4.18
C ARG A 49 14.24 -24.80 -5.07
N ALA A 50 13.23 -24.96 -5.93
CA ALA A 50 12.72 -23.86 -6.75
C ALA A 50 12.17 -22.70 -5.91
N LEU A 51 11.57 -23.01 -4.74
CA LEU A 51 11.12 -21.99 -3.79
C LEU A 51 12.28 -21.24 -3.14
N GLU A 52 13.33 -21.95 -2.76
CA GLU A 52 14.56 -21.34 -2.23
C GLU A 52 15.20 -20.41 -3.27
N GLU A 53 15.28 -20.83 -4.54
CA GLU A 53 15.79 -19.99 -5.63
C GLU A 53 14.92 -18.75 -5.87
N LEU A 54 13.59 -18.89 -5.78
CA LEU A 54 12.64 -17.79 -6.01
C LEU A 54 12.58 -16.78 -4.86
N THR A 55 12.73 -17.25 -3.62
CA THR A 55 12.43 -16.46 -2.42
C THR A 55 13.63 -16.23 -1.50
N GLY A 56 14.71 -16.98 -1.67
CA GLY A 56 15.81 -17.07 -0.71
C GLY A 56 15.46 -17.89 0.54
N GLN A 57 14.26 -18.46 0.63
CA GLN A 57 13.78 -19.19 1.81
C GLN A 57 13.62 -20.68 1.50
N SER A 58 14.41 -21.52 2.17
CA SER A 58 14.34 -22.98 2.07
C SER A 58 13.37 -23.63 3.05
N THR A 59 12.79 -22.87 3.98
CA THR A 59 11.96 -23.39 5.06
C THR A 59 10.47 -23.29 4.76
N VAL A 60 9.71 -24.26 5.27
CA VAL A 60 8.25 -24.19 5.35
C VAL A 60 7.83 -23.66 6.73
N PRO A 61 6.70 -22.94 6.85
CA PRO A 61 5.79 -22.55 5.78
C PRO A 61 6.36 -21.47 4.86
N SER A 62 5.90 -21.40 3.61
CA SER A 62 6.15 -20.24 2.72
C SER A 62 4.82 -19.80 2.11
N LEU A 63 4.40 -18.57 2.44
CA LEU A 63 3.09 -18.02 2.05
C LEU A 63 3.23 -17.01 0.91
N PHE A 64 2.34 -17.11 -0.07
CA PHE A 64 2.18 -16.16 -1.15
C PHE A 64 0.73 -15.65 -1.23
N VAL A 65 0.57 -14.36 -1.53
CA VAL A 65 -0.73 -13.72 -1.79
C VAL A 65 -0.63 -12.91 -3.07
N GLY A 66 -1.45 -13.27 -4.07
CA GLY A 66 -1.45 -12.61 -5.37
C GLY A 66 -0.11 -12.61 -6.07
N GLY A 67 0.64 -13.70 -5.97
CA GLY A 67 1.98 -13.83 -6.53
C GLY A 67 3.10 -13.17 -5.72
N LYS A 68 2.80 -12.43 -4.64
CA LYS A 68 3.82 -11.84 -3.77
C LYS A 68 4.15 -12.75 -2.60
N HIS A 69 5.44 -12.98 -2.38
CA HIS A 69 5.95 -13.70 -1.22
C HIS A 69 5.73 -12.89 0.07
N ILE A 70 5.09 -13.49 1.05
CA ILE A 70 4.86 -12.91 2.38
C ILE A 70 5.95 -13.35 3.36
N GLY A 71 6.42 -14.59 3.25
CA GLY A 71 7.48 -15.15 4.08
C GLY A 71 7.07 -16.42 4.83
N GLY A 72 7.83 -16.68 5.89
CA GLY A 72 7.66 -17.78 6.82
C GLY A 72 6.53 -17.57 7.83
N CYS A 73 6.56 -18.37 8.89
CA CYS A 73 5.55 -18.29 9.94
C CYS A 73 5.63 -16.96 10.69
N GLU A 74 6.83 -16.52 11.06
CA GLU A 74 7.03 -15.31 11.87
C GLU A 74 6.68 -14.07 11.06
N GLU A 75 7.15 -13.99 9.82
CA GLU A 75 6.84 -12.92 8.89
C GLU A 75 5.35 -12.84 8.60
N THR A 76 4.69 -13.99 8.43
CA THR A 76 3.23 -14.05 8.21
C THR A 76 2.46 -13.55 9.44
N MET A 77 2.86 -13.93 10.65
CA MET A 77 2.21 -13.46 11.88
C MET A 77 2.43 -11.96 12.07
N ALA A 78 3.67 -11.47 11.88
CA ALA A 78 3.98 -10.05 11.96
C ALA A 78 3.20 -9.24 10.91
N ALA A 79 3.09 -9.76 9.67
CA ALA A 79 2.27 -9.19 8.61
C ALA A 79 0.77 -9.16 8.95
N HIS A 80 0.28 -10.12 9.73
CA HIS A 80 -1.09 -10.07 10.23
C HIS A 80 -1.27 -8.99 11.30
N GLU A 81 -0.37 -8.95 12.29
CA GLU A 81 -0.40 -8.00 13.40
C GLU A 81 -0.31 -6.55 12.93
N ASN A 82 0.54 -6.27 11.95
CA ASN A 82 0.66 -4.92 11.37
C ASN A 82 -0.41 -4.60 10.31
N GLY A 83 -1.35 -5.53 10.04
CA GLY A 83 -2.45 -5.35 9.10
C GLY A 83 -2.11 -5.50 7.62
N TYR A 84 -0.83 -5.70 7.27
CA TYR A 84 -0.39 -5.87 5.88
C TYR A 84 -1.04 -7.09 5.21
N LEU A 85 -1.08 -8.24 5.88
CA LEU A 85 -1.65 -9.48 5.36
C LEU A 85 -3.14 -9.30 5.04
N THR A 86 -3.89 -8.73 5.96
CA THR A 86 -5.32 -8.46 5.78
C THR A 86 -5.58 -7.55 4.58
N ARG A 87 -4.75 -6.51 4.39
CA ARG A 87 -4.84 -5.63 3.23
C ARG A 87 -4.53 -6.37 1.93
N ALA A 88 -3.45 -7.14 1.89
CA ALA A 88 -3.04 -7.92 0.71
C ALA A 88 -4.14 -8.93 0.30
N LEU A 89 -4.72 -9.64 1.26
CA LEU A 89 -5.84 -10.56 1.03
C LEU A 89 -7.06 -9.83 0.47
N LYS A 90 -7.49 -8.74 1.10
CA LYS A 90 -8.64 -7.94 0.62
C LYS A 90 -8.43 -7.44 -0.81
N GLN A 91 -7.26 -6.88 -1.11
CA GLN A 91 -6.92 -6.39 -2.45
C GLN A 91 -6.95 -7.52 -3.48
N ARG A 92 -6.38 -8.69 -3.16
CA ARG A 92 -6.36 -9.82 -4.08
C ARG A 92 -7.75 -10.39 -4.32
N LEU A 93 -8.55 -10.56 -3.27
CA LEU A 93 -9.93 -11.05 -3.35
C LEU A 93 -10.84 -10.07 -4.11
N ALA A 94 -10.70 -8.76 -3.87
CA ALA A 94 -11.44 -7.74 -4.62
C ALA A 94 -11.10 -7.79 -6.11
N LYS A 95 -9.82 -7.95 -6.47
CA LYS A 95 -9.39 -8.12 -7.87
C LYS A 95 -9.98 -9.38 -8.51
N MET A 96 -10.07 -10.49 -7.78
CA MET A 96 -10.71 -11.72 -8.29
C MET A 96 -12.19 -11.51 -8.62
N ALA A 97 -12.90 -10.75 -7.79
CA ALA A 97 -14.31 -10.45 -8.01
C ALA A 97 -14.54 -9.57 -9.25
N SER A 98 -13.56 -8.74 -9.63
CA SER A 98 -13.65 -7.84 -10.79
C SER A 98 -13.22 -8.45 -12.14
N THR A 99 -12.61 -9.64 -12.18
CA THR A 99 -12.08 -10.24 -13.43
C THR A 99 -13.06 -11.23 -14.10
N GLN A 100 -14.35 -11.22 -13.73
CA GLN A 100 -15.37 -12.04 -14.39
C GLN A 100 -15.94 -11.33 -15.64
N GLU A 101 -15.13 -11.15 -16.68
CA GLU A 101 -15.55 -11.02 -18.10
C GLU A 101 -14.38 -11.44 -19.00
N GLU A 102 -13.96 -12.71 -18.98
CA GLU A 102 -13.52 -13.39 -20.20
C GLU A 102 -13.95 -14.87 -20.12
N LYS A 103 -14.79 -15.21 -21.08
CA LYS A 103 -15.46 -16.49 -21.31
C LYS A 103 -14.43 -17.52 -21.80
N PRO A 104 -14.37 -18.75 -21.25
CA PRO A 104 -13.62 -19.82 -21.88
C PRO A 104 -14.52 -20.47 -22.93
N GLU A 105 -14.26 -20.21 -24.22
CA GLU A 105 -14.75 -21.02 -25.35
C GLU A 105 -13.54 -21.41 -26.20
N THR A 106 -13.01 -22.61 -26.02
CA THR A 106 -13.16 -23.80 -26.89
C THR A 106 -12.84 -23.62 -28.38
N GLU A 107 -11.94 -24.50 -28.81
CA GLU A 107 -11.92 -25.22 -30.08
C GLU A 107 -11.29 -24.62 -31.36
N GLN A 108 -10.64 -25.55 -32.06
CA GLN A 108 -9.85 -25.45 -33.27
C GLN A 108 -10.73 -25.28 -34.51
N ALA A 109 -10.34 -24.45 -35.47
CA ALA A 109 -10.58 -24.70 -36.89
C ALA A 109 -9.65 -23.83 -37.77
N VAL A 110 -9.01 -24.51 -38.72
CA VAL A 110 -8.33 -23.93 -39.89
C VAL A 110 -9.38 -23.48 -40.90
N GLU A 111 -9.28 -22.25 -41.43
CA GLU A 111 -9.83 -21.91 -42.75
C GLU A 111 -9.03 -20.77 -43.41
N VAL A 112 -8.92 -20.83 -44.73
CA VAL A 112 -7.99 -20.10 -45.61
C VAL A 112 -8.77 -19.10 -46.50
N LEU A 113 -8.44 -17.79 -46.43
CA LEU A 113 -8.61 -16.65 -47.42
C LEU A 113 -10.04 -16.37 -48.00
N PRO A 114 -10.44 -15.14 -48.49
CA PRO A 114 -9.61 -14.10 -49.12
C PRO A 114 -9.91 -12.62 -48.78
N PRO A 115 -9.14 -11.64 -49.33
CA PRO A 115 -9.11 -10.25 -48.87
C PRO A 115 -10.12 -9.35 -49.61
N GLY A 116 -10.59 -8.31 -48.93
CA GLY A 116 -11.19 -7.14 -49.57
C GLY A 116 -12.43 -6.59 -48.87
N LEU A 117 -12.36 -5.28 -48.59
CA LEU A 117 -13.45 -4.35 -48.27
C LEU A 117 -14.07 -4.39 -46.86
N GLY A 118 -13.83 -3.30 -46.10
CA GLY A 118 -14.49 -2.98 -44.82
C GLY A 118 -15.97 -2.61 -44.96
N PRO A 119 -16.64 -2.11 -43.90
CA PRO A 119 -16.26 -0.85 -43.25
C PRO A 119 -16.34 -0.81 -41.70
N MET A 120 -15.61 0.17 -41.15
CA MET A 120 -15.79 0.87 -39.85
C MET A 120 -16.59 0.18 -38.73
N ALA A 121 -15.84 -0.30 -37.73
CA ALA A 121 -16.29 -0.29 -36.34
C ALA A 121 -15.13 0.20 -35.45
N ALA A 122 -15.45 1.14 -34.56
CA ALA A 122 -14.52 1.88 -33.72
C ALA A 122 -13.60 0.98 -32.88
N ILE A 123 -12.29 1.25 -32.92
CA ILE A 123 -11.34 0.70 -31.96
C ILE A 123 -10.71 1.86 -31.20
N GLY A 124 -11.13 2.02 -29.95
CA GLY A 124 -10.38 2.79 -28.96
C GLY A 124 -9.06 2.06 -28.68
N ARG A 125 -8.00 2.42 -29.41
CA ARG A 125 -6.65 1.96 -29.09
C ARG A 125 -6.06 2.87 -28.02
N LYS A 126 -5.72 2.29 -26.86
CA LYS A 126 -4.80 2.90 -25.90
C LYS A 126 -3.47 3.16 -26.62
N LEU A 127 -2.99 4.40 -26.60
CA LEU A 127 -1.63 4.74 -27.05
C LEU A 127 -0.61 3.86 -26.31
N THR A 128 0.28 3.23 -27.07
CA THR A 128 1.43 2.51 -26.51
C THR A 128 2.66 3.42 -26.55
N PRO A 129 3.68 3.19 -25.72
CA PRO A 129 4.91 4.00 -25.72
C PRO A 129 5.68 4.04 -27.05
N GLN A 130 5.29 3.24 -28.05
CA GLN A 130 5.90 3.22 -29.38
C GLN A 130 5.31 4.28 -30.33
N ASP A 131 4.20 4.92 -29.96
CA ASP A 131 3.51 5.94 -30.76
C ASP A 131 3.98 7.38 -30.46
N ILE A 132 5.01 7.57 -29.60
CA ILE A 132 5.53 8.89 -29.23
C ILE A 132 6.71 9.25 -30.15
N PRO A 133 6.61 10.31 -30.97
CA PRO A 133 7.68 10.69 -31.89
C PRO A 133 8.95 11.13 -31.15
N ASP A 134 10.12 10.72 -31.68
CA ASP A 134 11.42 10.79 -31.00
C ASP A 134 11.81 12.18 -30.46
N HIS A 135 11.31 13.26 -31.08
CA HIS A 135 11.59 14.64 -30.67
C HIS A 135 10.99 15.04 -29.30
N LEU A 136 10.16 14.19 -28.69
CA LEU A 136 9.57 14.43 -27.37
C LEU A 136 10.24 13.67 -26.22
N LYS A 137 11.21 12.78 -26.51
CA LYS A 137 11.90 11.95 -25.50
C LYS A 137 12.85 12.75 -24.61
N ASP A 138 13.47 13.82 -25.13
CA ASP A 138 14.46 14.62 -24.40
C ASP A 138 13.85 15.69 -23.47
N ARG A 139 12.52 15.78 -23.39
CA ARG A 139 11.81 16.72 -22.49
C ARG A 139 11.32 16.08 -21.19
N ILE A 140 11.53 14.78 -20.99
CA ILE A 140 11.28 14.09 -19.72
C ILE A 140 12.64 13.94 -19.02
N GLY A 141 13.20 15.08 -18.63
CA GLY A 141 14.35 15.12 -17.73
C GLY A 141 13.90 14.78 -16.31
N GLY A 142 14.40 13.68 -15.78
CA GLY A 142 14.26 13.32 -14.37
C GLY A 142 14.19 11.81 -14.16
N HIS A 143 15.34 11.19 -13.92
CA HIS A 143 15.43 9.84 -13.37
C HIS A 143 14.96 9.88 -11.90
N PRO A 144 14.03 9.02 -11.45
CA PRO A 144 13.78 8.86 -10.02
C PRO A 144 13.80 7.38 -9.64
N ASN A 145 14.85 6.66 -10.05
CA ASN A 145 15.24 5.41 -9.41
C ASN A 145 16.32 5.71 -8.37
N GLU A 146 15.97 6.56 -7.39
CA GLU A 146 16.66 6.66 -6.10
C GLU A 146 15.72 7.39 -5.14
N VAL A 147 14.71 6.67 -4.65
CA VAL A 147 14.03 7.05 -3.42
C VAL A 147 14.37 5.99 -2.41
N GLN A 148 15.30 6.38 -1.54
CA GLN A 148 15.73 5.68 -0.35
C GLN A 148 14.50 5.15 0.41
N GLU A 149 14.54 3.86 0.71
CA GLU A 149 13.67 3.25 1.72
C GLU A 149 13.82 4.05 3.02
N ILE A 150 12.78 4.79 3.38
CA ILE A 150 12.61 5.34 4.72
C ILE A 150 11.56 4.47 5.39
N GLU A 151 12.04 3.48 6.16
CA GLU A 151 11.31 2.65 7.12
C GLU A 151 9.81 2.41 6.85
N GLY A 152 9.46 1.55 5.89
CA GLY A 152 8.24 0.70 5.90
C GLY A 152 6.86 1.31 6.18
N LYS A 153 6.70 2.63 6.28
CA LYS A 153 5.46 3.33 6.63
C LYS A 153 5.02 4.17 5.44
N ALA A 154 3.74 4.08 5.10
CA ALA A 154 3.17 4.90 4.04
C ALA A 154 3.22 6.38 4.44
N ILE A 155 3.72 7.23 3.55
CA ILE A 155 3.82 8.68 3.75
C ILE A 155 2.40 9.24 3.98
N THR A 156 2.22 9.92 5.10
CA THR A 156 0.97 10.61 5.45
C THR A 156 1.01 12.08 5.08
N LEU A 157 -0.15 12.76 5.10
CA LEU A 157 -0.22 14.21 4.93
C LEU A 157 0.45 14.96 6.08
N GLU A 158 0.53 14.37 7.28
CA GLU A 158 1.23 14.97 8.42
C GLU A 158 2.75 14.99 8.17
N ASP A 159 3.31 13.90 7.65
CA ASP A 159 4.74 13.79 7.35
C ASP A 159 5.14 14.80 6.26
N ALA A 160 4.33 14.91 5.20
CA ALA A 160 4.54 15.91 4.16
C ALA A 160 4.45 17.35 4.71
N GLY A 161 3.54 17.59 5.66
CA GLY A 161 3.38 18.89 6.31
C GLY A 161 4.56 19.27 7.22
N GLU A 162 5.16 18.31 7.92
CA GLU A 162 6.33 18.56 8.77
C GLU A 162 7.56 18.91 7.93
N VAL A 163 7.82 18.14 6.86
CA VAL A 163 8.93 18.43 5.93
C VAL A 163 8.76 19.81 5.32
N ARG A 164 7.53 20.19 4.94
CA ARG A 164 7.26 21.54 4.43
C ARG A 164 7.65 22.64 5.42
N ARG A 165 7.33 22.50 6.72
CA ARG A 165 7.70 23.49 7.74
C ARG A 165 9.21 23.60 7.93
N ILE A 166 9.94 22.49 7.79
CA ILE A 166 11.39 22.47 7.91
C ILE A 166 12.02 23.21 6.73
N GLU A 167 11.58 22.91 5.50
CA GLU A 167 12.05 23.56 4.27
C GLU A 167 11.74 25.07 4.25
N GLU A 168 10.54 25.47 4.73
CA GLU A 168 10.16 26.88 4.86
C GLU A 168 11.07 27.64 5.85
N LYS A 169 11.47 27.01 6.96
CA LYS A 169 12.38 27.61 7.95
C LYS A 169 13.82 27.66 7.48
N SER A 170 14.25 26.72 6.65
CA SER A 170 15.60 26.64 6.09
C SER A 170 15.78 27.48 4.82
N GLY A 171 14.71 28.12 4.32
CA GLY A 171 14.74 28.96 3.12
C GLY A 171 14.91 28.18 1.81
N HIS A 172 14.57 26.90 1.80
CA HIS A 172 14.65 26.05 0.61
C HIS A 172 13.41 26.21 -0.30
N ASP A 173 13.56 25.83 -1.56
CA ASP A 173 12.49 25.95 -2.56
C ASP A 173 11.29 25.04 -2.24
N ILE A 174 10.11 25.65 -2.14
CA ILE A 174 8.82 24.98 -1.89
C ILE A 174 7.97 24.91 -3.17
N GLY A 175 8.58 25.06 -4.34
CA GLY A 175 7.92 25.08 -5.63
C GLY A 175 7.39 23.71 -6.07
N LYS A 176 6.78 23.69 -7.26
CA LYS A 176 6.29 22.45 -7.89
C LYS A 176 7.49 21.54 -8.20
N GLY A 177 7.54 20.37 -7.59
CA GLY A 177 8.65 19.41 -7.73
C GLY A 177 9.58 19.34 -6.52
N SER A 178 9.45 20.25 -5.55
CA SER A 178 10.14 20.19 -4.26
C SER A 178 9.80 18.92 -3.48
N LEU A 179 10.69 18.51 -2.57
CA LEU A 179 10.48 17.36 -1.68
C LEU A 179 9.11 17.42 -0.96
N PRO A 180 8.70 18.53 -0.31
CA PRO A 180 7.38 18.61 0.32
C PRO A 180 6.23 18.46 -0.67
N ALA A 181 6.34 19.01 -1.89
CA ALA A 181 5.31 18.85 -2.93
C ALA A 181 5.19 17.39 -3.41
N ARG A 182 6.33 16.69 -3.55
CA ARG A 182 6.37 15.27 -3.92
C ARG A 182 5.79 14.39 -2.82
N MET A 183 6.12 14.67 -1.56
CA MET A 183 5.56 13.97 -0.41
C MET A 183 4.05 14.20 -0.27
N GLN A 184 3.57 15.42 -0.51
CA GLN A 184 2.14 15.73 -0.49
C GLN A 184 1.37 14.98 -1.59
N SER A 185 1.93 14.92 -2.81
CA SER A 185 1.35 14.14 -3.92
C SER A 185 1.32 12.63 -3.61
N ALA A 186 2.40 12.10 -3.02
CA ALA A 186 2.47 10.71 -2.58
C ALA A 186 1.44 10.39 -1.49
N ALA A 187 1.27 11.27 -0.50
CA ALA A 187 0.27 11.13 0.55
C ALA A 187 -1.17 11.15 0.00
N MET A 188 -1.47 12.06 -0.94
CA MET A 188 -2.78 12.10 -1.61
C MET A 188 -3.06 10.83 -2.42
N THR A 189 -2.03 10.29 -3.08
CA THR A 189 -2.13 9.01 -3.81
C THR A 189 -2.37 7.85 -2.85
N ASN A 190 -1.67 7.80 -1.72
CA ASN A 190 -1.88 6.78 -0.69
C ASN A 190 -3.30 6.80 -0.11
N ILE A 191 -3.92 7.97 0.03
CA ILE A 191 -5.32 8.11 0.46
C ILE A 191 -6.26 7.62 -0.64
N ARG A 192 -6.04 8.01 -1.90
CA ARG A 192 -6.87 7.59 -3.05
C ARG A 192 -6.86 6.07 -3.24
N GLU A 193 -5.69 5.45 -3.05
CA GLU A 193 -5.49 4.01 -3.18
C GLU A 193 -5.84 3.23 -1.89
N ASN A 194 -6.41 3.91 -0.87
CA ASN A 194 -6.80 3.34 0.42
C ASN A 194 -5.64 2.58 1.12
N ILE A 195 -4.41 3.05 0.92
CA ILE A 195 -3.19 2.53 1.54
C ILE A 195 -3.08 3.05 2.97
N VAL A 196 -3.47 4.32 3.19
CA VAL A 196 -3.60 4.98 4.50
C VAL A 196 -5.08 5.27 4.73
N PRO A 197 -5.69 4.79 5.83
CA PRO A 197 -7.10 5.04 6.11
C PRO A 197 -7.35 6.54 6.38
N SER A 198 -8.44 7.09 5.84
CA SER A 198 -8.83 8.51 6.06
C SER A 198 -9.00 8.88 7.54
N SER A 199 -9.01 7.93 8.48
CA SER A 199 -9.02 8.17 9.92
C SER A 199 -7.73 8.82 10.46
N ASP A 200 -6.62 8.76 9.72
CA ASP A 200 -5.40 9.52 10.06
C ASP A 200 -5.54 11.03 9.77
N LEU A 201 -6.64 11.46 9.14
CA LEU A 201 -7.00 12.87 9.02
C LEU A 201 -7.64 13.46 10.29
N ASN A 202 -7.91 12.66 11.33
CA ASN A 202 -8.65 13.15 12.50
C ASN A 202 -8.19 12.59 13.86
N LYS A 203 -6.87 12.50 14.10
CA LYS A 203 -6.34 12.15 15.44
C LYS A 203 -5.65 13.28 16.21
N ARG A 204 -5.83 14.53 15.79
CA ARG A 204 -5.56 15.71 16.63
C ARG A 204 -6.72 16.73 16.59
N GLY A 205 -7.96 16.24 16.73
CA GLY A 205 -9.15 17.07 16.94
C GLY A 205 -9.71 17.06 18.37
N LEU A 206 -9.21 16.17 19.27
CA LEU A 206 -9.81 16.00 20.61
C LEU A 206 -8.90 16.40 21.79
N ARG A 207 -7.78 17.10 21.56
CA ARG A 207 -6.90 17.56 22.66
C ARG A 207 -6.51 19.03 22.68
N SER A 208 -6.99 19.91 21.79
CA SER A 208 -6.57 21.33 21.81
C SER A 208 -7.65 22.36 22.09
N GLU A 209 -8.95 22.09 22.02
CA GLU A 209 -9.96 23.13 22.36
C GLU A 209 -10.24 23.24 23.87
N LYS A 210 -10.17 22.14 24.63
CA LYS A 210 -10.37 22.20 26.10
C LYS A 210 -9.14 22.68 26.88
N GLU A 211 -7.93 22.47 26.38
CA GLU A 211 -6.71 22.99 27.03
C GLU A 211 -6.42 24.44 26.62
N ALA A 212 -6.58 24.81 25.35
CA ALA A 212 -6.44 26.21 24.93
C ALA A 212 -7.48 27.12 25.60
N ASN A 213 -8.74 26.67 25.73
CA ASN A 213 -9.77 27.47 26.40
C ASN A 213 -9.60 27.52 27.93
N LYS A 214 -8.90 26.55 28.54
CA LYS A 214 -8.56 26.58 29.98
C LYS A 214 -7.37 27.49 30.27
N GLU A 215 -6.44 27.63 29.34
CA GLU A 215 -5.29 28.53 29.45
C GLU A 215 -5.69 29.98 29.16
N SER A 216 -6.51 30.24 28.13
CA SER A 216 -7.09 31.56 27.86
C SER A 216 -8.03 32.04 28.98
N ALA A 217 -8.80 31.15 29.61
CA ALA A 217 -9.63 31.50 30.77
C ALA A 217 -8.81 31.81 32.05
N LYS A 218 -7.64 31.16 32.23
CA LYS A 218 -6.74 31.47 33.34
C LYS A 218 -6.01 32.81 33.16
N LEU A 219 -5.60 33.15 31.94
CA LEU A 219 -4.97 34.44 31.61
C LEU A 219 -5.96 35.62 31.68
N ALA A 220 -7.25 35.40 31.38
CA ALA A 220 -8.29 36.43 31.57
C ALA A 220 -8.62 36.68 33.06
N ALA A 221 -8.53 35.66 33.92
CA ALA A 221 -8.82 35.77 35.35
C ALA A 221 -7.66 36.44 36.14
N THR A 222 -6.42 36.32 35.70
CA THR A 222 -5.26 36.97 36.34
C THR A 222 -5.11 38.44 35.93
N GLY A 223 -5.40 38.79 34.67
CA GLY A 223 -5.36 40.18 34.18
C GLY A 223 -6.37 41.11 34.84
N SER A 224 -7.53 40.60 35.27
CA SER A 224 -8.56 41.41 35.94
C SER A 224 -8.26 41.72 37.42
N LYS A 225 -7.35 40.99 38.08
CA LYS A 225 -6.93 41.30 39.46
C LYS A 225 -5.84 42.37 39.54
N GLU A 226 -5.00 42.48 38.51
CA GLU A 226 -3.87 43.42 38.50
C GLU A 226 -4.23 44.84 38.02
N MET A 227 -5.33 45.00 37.27
CA MET A 227 -5.87 46.33 36.93
C MET A 227 -6.77 46.92 38.01
N ARG A 228 -7.33 46.11 38.93
CA ARG A 228 -8.25 46.61 39.97
C ARG A 228 -7.54 47.15 41.22
N THR A 229 -6.27 46.79 41.45
CA THR A 229 -5.47 47.30 42.58
C THR A 229 -4.67 48.57 42.25
N LYS A 230 -4.44 48.88 40.97
CA LYS A 230 -3.71 50.08 40.55
C LYS A 230 -4.59 51.34 40.48
N ASN A 231 -5.92 51.19 40.33
CA ASN A 231 -6.84 52.33 40.23
C ASN A 231 -7.38 52.84 41.59
N THR A 232 -7.13 52.13 42.68
CA THR A 232 -7.49 52.57 44.05
C THR A 232 -6.37 53.35 44.76
N LYS A 233 -5.18 53.46 44.15
CA LYS A 233 -4.02 54.17 44.74
C LYS A 233 -3.75 55.55 44.11
N LEU A 234 -4.58 55.97 43.15
CA LEU A 234 -4.53 57.30 42.52
C LEU A 234 -5.69 58.21 42.94
N ARG A 235 -6.47 57.79 43.95
CA ARG A 235 -7.64 58.54 44.47
C ARG A 235 -7.72 58.59 46.00
N GLY A 236 -6.59 58.43 46.69
CA GLY A 236 -6.44 58.65 48.13
C GLY A 236 -5.34 59.65 48.39
#